data_AF-A0A955BCR6-F1
#
_entry.id   AF-A0A955BCR6-F1
#
_cell.length_a   1.000
_cell.length_b   1.000
_cell.length_c   1.000
_cell.angle_alpha   90.00
_cell.angle_beta   90.00
_cell.angle_gamma   90.00
#
_symmetry.space_group_name_H-M   'P 1'
#
loop_
_entity.id
_entity.type
_entity.pdbx_description
1 polymer ?
#
loop_
_entity_poly.entity_id
_entity_poly.type
_entity_poly.pdbx_seq_one_letter_code
_entity_poly.pdbx_strand_id
1 'polypeptide(L)'
;MTLDASNNVLVVGDFVGTADFDPSTATSNLTSGGNRDLFIAKLTTGGTFTWARRVGAGESELGTGIATDASGNVYAVGSFRGTVDFNPGAATVDLTSRDDSQFGSDVFVLKLSASGDYVWARTLGTNSPIEESARDVTVSRSGDVYVTGALAGANR
;
A
#
# COMPACT_ATOMS: atom_id res chain seq x y z
N MET A 1 1.11 9.19 6.58
CA MET A 1 1.31 8.54 7.90
C MET A 1 0.04 8.70 8.72
N THR A 2 -0.23 7.77 9.65
CA THR A 2 -1.40 7.82 10.55
C THR A 2 -1.07 7.15 11.89
N LEU A 3 -2.03 7.17 12.83
CA LEU A 3 -1.95 6.45 14.10
C LEU A 3 -2.97 5.29 14.13
N ASP A 4 -2.67 4.21 14.84
CA ASP A 4 -3.69 3.23 15.23
C ASP A 4 -4.37 3.61 16.56
N ALA A 5 -5.35 2.81 16.98
CA ALA A 5 -6.10 3.03 18.24
C ALA A 5 -5.23 2.96 19.51
N SER A 6 -4.02 2.39 19.42
CA SER A 6 -3.03 2.32 20.49
C SER A 6 -1.95 3.40 20.36
N ASN A 7 -2.13 4.40 19.48
CA ASN A 7 -1.18 5.45 19.14
C ASN A 7 0.15 4.95 18.54
N ASN A 8 0.19 3.73 17.99
CA ASN A 8 1.32 3.30 17.19
C ASN A 8 1.29 4.05 15.85
N VAL A 9 2.47 4.36 15.33
CA VAL A 9 2.64 5.09 14.07
C VAL A 9 2.61 4.10 12.92
N LEU A 10 1.81 4.41 11.90
CA LEU A 10 1.83 3.70 10.61
C LEU A 10 2.26 4.65 9.50
N VAL A 11 3.20 4.18 8.70
CA VAL A 11 3.74 4.89 7.54
C VAL A 11 3.58 4.04 6.30
N VAL A 12 3.37 4.72 5.18
CA VAL A 12 3.32 4.15 3.85
C VAL A 12 4.25 4.96 2.95
N GLY A 13 4.89 4.30 2.01
CA GLY A 13 5.72 4.94 0.99
C GLY A 13 6.27 3.91 0.03
N ASP A 14 7.29 4.29 -0.73
CA ASP A 14 8.00 3.43 -1.65
C ASP A 14 9.50 3.42 -1.37
N PHE A 15 10.19 2.35 -1.78
CA PHE A 15 11.64 2.21 -1.63
C PHE A 15 12.27 1.43 -2.79
N VAL A 16 13.57 1.64 -3.00
CA VAL A 16 14.39 0.97 -4.03
C VAL A 16 15.55 0.26 -3.34
N GLY A 17 15.84 -0.97 -3.75
CA GLY A 17 16.92 -1.78 -3.21
C GLY A 17 16.59 -2.34 -1.83
N THR A 18 17.62 -2.57 -1.01
CA THR A 18 17.45 -3.05 0.37
C THR A 18 17.44 -1.87 1.34
N ALA A 19 16.40 -1.79 2.17
CA ALA A 19 16.28 -0.80 3.22
C ALA A 19 16.01 -1.48 4.57
N ASP A 20 16.63 -0.94 5.62
CA ASP A 20 16.36 -1.34 7.01
C ASP A 20 15.19 -0.52 7.56
N PHE A 21 14.18 -1.20 8.07
CA PHE A 21 12.99 -0.58 8.65
C PHE A 21 13.00 -0.55 10.18
N ASP A 22 14.02 -1.13 10.83
CA ASP A 22 14.22 -1.02 12.27
C ASP A 22 15.14 0.18 12.58
N PRO A 23 14.68 1.21 13.32
CA PRO A 23 15.50 2.37 13.64
C PRO A 23 16.50 2.12 14.78
N SER A 24 16.55 0.90 15.32
CA SER A 24 17.50 0.50 16.37
C SER A 24 18.82 -0.03 15.78
N THR A 25 19.60 -0.77 16.59
CA THR A 25 20.79 -1.48 16.11
C THR A 25 20.47 -2.88 15.57
N ALA A 26 19.26 -3.38 15.78
CA ALA A 26 18.78 -4.59 15.12
C ALA A 26 18.40 -4.27 13.67
N THR A 27 18.30 -5.30 12.84
CA THR A 27 17.98 -5.14 11.41
C THR A 27 16.65 -5.78 11.07
N SER A 28 15.84 -5.06 10.30
CA SER A 28 14.62 -5.57 9.68
C SER A 28 14.59 -5.14 8.21
N ASN A 29 15.42 -5.79 7.41
CA ASN A 29 15.57 -5.47 5.99
C ASN A 29 14.38 -5.95 5.16
N LEU A 30 13.90 -5.09 4.28
CA LEU A 30 13.12 -5.47 3.10
C LEU A 30 13.93 -5.14 1.84
N THR A 31 13.78 -5.95 0.81
CA THR A 31 14.44 -5.74 -0.49
C THR A 31 13.38 -5.59 -1.57
N SER A 32 13.52 -4.57 -2.41
CA SER A 32 12.61 -4.39 -3.53
C SER A 32 12.77 -5.50 -4.58
N GLY A 33 11.67 -5.93 -5.19
CA GLY A 33 11.62 -6.99 -6.21
C GLY A 33 11.91 -6.49 -7.62
N GLY A 34 11.88 -5.18 -7.81
CA GLY A 34 12.11 -4.50 -9.07
C GLY A 34 12.49 -3.04 -8.84
N ASN A 35 11.78 -2.13 -9.51
CA ASN A 35 12.01 -0.69 -9.41
C ASN A 35 11.70 -0.16 -8.00
N ARG A 36 10.48 0.31 -7.77
CA ARG A 36 10.02 0.89 -6.50
C ARG A 36 8.89 0.02 -5.97
N ASP A 37 9.01 -0.46 -4.75
CA ASP A 37 7.91 -1.20 -4.12
C ASP A 37 7.28 -0.42 -2.99
N LEU A 38 5.98 -0.66 -2.79
CA LEU A 38 5.24 -0.22 -1.64
C LEU A 38 5.86 -0.82 -0.37
N PHE A 39 6.09 0.02 0.64
CA PHE A 39 6.23 -0.43 2.00
C PHE A 39 5.12 0.13 2.89
N ILE A 40 4.76 -0.66 3.88
CA ILE A 40 3.97 -0.22 5.03
C ILE A 40 4.77 -0.62 6.27
N ALA A 41 5.02 0.32 7.16
CA ALA A 41 5.71 0.04 8.42
C ALA A 41 4.91 0.55 9.62
N LYS A 42 5.00 -0.20 10.71
CA LYS A 42 4.41 0.11 12.00
C LYS A 42 5.50 0.24 13.06
N LEU A 43 5.45 1.35 13.78
CA LEU A 43 6.30 1.66 14.92
C LEU A 43 5.41 1.90 16.15
N THR A 44 5.92 1.63 17.34
CA THR A 44 5.25 2.06 18.58
C THR A 44 5.24 3.59 18.69
N THR A 45 4.47 4.15 19.62
CA THR A 45 4.48 5.60 19.91
C THR A 45 5.87 6.12 20.28
N GLY A 46 6.74 5.27 20.84
CA GLY A 46 8.13 5.59 21.15
C GLY A 46 9.10 5.46 19.97
N GLY A 47 8.62 5.12 18.77
CA GLY A 47 9.44 4.91 17.57
C GLY A 47 10.09 3.53 17.46
N THR A 48 9.82 2.60 18.40
CA THR A 48 10.35 1.22 18.31
C THR A 48 9.67 0.45 17.18
N PHE A 49 10.46 -0.28 16.39
CA PHE A 49 9.96 -1.13 15.31
C PHE A 49 8.95 -2.18 15.78
N THR A 50 7.87 -2.37 15.02
CA THR A 50 6.89 -3.44 15.25
C THR A 50 6.87 -4.41 14.07
N TRP A 51 6.62 -3.91 12.87
CA TRP A 51 6.66 -4.70 11.64
C TRP A 51 6.81 -3.80 10.42
N ALA A 52 7.32 -4.36 9.32
CA ALA A 52 7.26 -3.77 7.99
C ALA A 52 6.76 -4.84 6.99
N ARG A 53 6.10 -4.37 5.93
CA ARG A 53 5.57 -5.20 4.84
C ARG A 53 5.97 -4.57 3.52
N ARG A 54 6.49 -5.38 2.61
CA ARG A 54 6.68 -5.05 1.19
C ARG A 54 5.48 -5.57 0.41
N VAL A 55 5.00 -4.77 -0.52
CA VAL A 55 4.09 -5.20 -1.58
C VAL A 55 4.68 -4.67 -2.88
N GLY A 56 4.92 -5.56 -3.83
CA GLY A 56 5.44 -5.13 -5.13
C GLY A 56 6.00 -6.24 -5.98
N ALA A 57 6.30 -5.91 -7.23
CA ALA A 57 6.73 -6.86 -8.25
C ALA A 57 7.93 -6.31 -9.05
N GLY A 58 7.91 -6.46 -10.38
CA GLY A 58 8.97 -5.96 -11.25
C GLY A 58 8.86 -4.47 -11.55
N GLU A 59 7.66 -3.90 -11.46
CA GLU A 59 7.35 -2.52 -11.85
C GLU A 59 7.33 -1.57 -10.64
N SER A 60 6.66 -0.42 -10.74
CA SER A 60 6.61 0.58 -9.66
C SER A 60 5.27 0.61 -8.95
N GLU A 61 5.32 0.49 -7.63
CA GLU A 61 4.20 0.60 -6.70
C GLU A 61 4.42 1.78 -5.76
N LEU A 62 3.54 2.78 -5.82
CA LEU A 62 3.66 4.02 -5.06
C LEU A 62 2.57 4.12 -4.02
N GLY A 63 2.95 4.11 -2.74
CA GLY A 63 2.03 4.34 -1.63
C GLY A 63 1.86 5.82 -1.30
N THR A 64 0.61 6.31 -1.27
CA THR A 64 0.32 7.74 -1.10
C THR A 64 -0.54 8.05 0.12
N GLY A 65 -1.44 7.15 0.52
CA GLY A 65 -2.35 7.35 1.66
C GLY A 65 -2.41 6.13 2.58
N ILE A 66 -2.60 6.38 3.88
CA ILE A 66 -2.77 5.32 4.88
C ILE A 66 -3.74 5.73 5.99
N ALA A 67 -4.64 4.82 6.34
CA ALA A 67 -5.63 4.99 7.42
C ALA A 67 -5.79 3.69 8.22
N THR A 68 -6.43 3.79 9.38
CA THR A 68 -6.76 2.66 10.24
C THR A 68 -8.26 2.66 10.57
N ASP A 69 -8.84 1.48 10.77
CA ASP A 69 -10.19 1.36 11.36
C ASP A 69 -10.14 1.14 12.87
N ALA A 70 -11.32 1.14 13.52
CA ALA A 70 -11.44 0.96 14.97
C ALA A 70 -10.96 -0.43 15.46
N SER A 71 -10.87 -1.42 14.56
CA SER A 71 -10.33 -2.75 14.84
C SER A 71 -8.81 -2.82 14.63
N GLY A 72 -8.18 -1.72 14.25
CA GLY A 72 -6.74 -1.62 13.97
C GLY A 72 -6.33 -2.18 12.61
N ASN A 73 -7.27 -2.50 11.72
CA ASN A 73 -6.91 -2.87 10.35
C ASN A 73 -6.31 -1.65 9.64
N VAL A 74 -5.38 -1.91 8.74
CA VAL A 74 -4.63 -0.90 8.00
C VAL A 74 -5.15 -0.83 6.58
N TYR A 75 -5.38 0.39 6.09
CA TYR A 75 -5.82 0.64 4.72
C TYR A 75 -4.75 1.50 4.06
N ALA A 76 -4.18 1.01 2.97
CA ALA A 76 -3.21 1.74 2.17
C ALA A 76 -3.77 1.96 0.76
N VAL A 77 -3.48 3.11 0.19
CA VAL A 77 -3.82 3.44 -1.20
C VAL A 77 -2.61 4.00 -1.93
N GLY A 78 -2.67 3.93 -3.25
CA GLY A 78 -1.59 4.33 -4.10
C GLY A 78 -1.85 3.98 -5.55
N SER A 79 -0.80 3.94 -6.35
CA SER A 79 -0.83 3.49 -7.74
C SER A 79 0.12 2.31 -7.95
N PHE A 80 -0.20 1.42 -8.88
CA PHE A 80 0.64 0.28 -9.25
C PHE A 80 0.60 0.02 -10.76
N ARG A 81 1.58 -0.73 -11.26
CA ARG A 81 1.68 -1.11 -12.68
C ARG A 81 1.84 -2.61 -12.85
N GLY A 82 1.35 -3.13 -13.97
CA GLY A 82 1.43 -4.55 -14.29
C GLY A 82 0.68 -5.43 -13.27
N THR A 83 1.21 -6.63 -13.05
CA THR A 83 0.68 -7.60 -12.08
C THR A 83 1.53 -7.59 -10.82
N VAL A 84 0.89 -7.37 -9.67
CA VAL A 84 1.54 -7.24 -8.36
C VAL A 84 0.88 -8.19 -7.36
N ASP A 85 1.71 -8.90 -6.60
CA ASP A 85 1.26 -9.66 -5.43
C ASP A 85 1.00 -8.72 -4.25
N PHE A 86 -0.28 -8.52 -3.92
CA PHE A 86 -0.72 -7.65 -2.83
C PHE A 86 -0.74 -8.34 -1.46
N ASN A 87 -0.37 -9.62 -1.38
CA ASN A 87 -0.24 -10.32 -0.11
C ASN A 87 1.22 -10.33 0.34
N PRO A 88 1.57 -9.66 1.46
CA PRO A 88 2.94 -9.65 1.94
C PRO A 88 3.32 -10.94 2.70
N GLY A 89 2.41 -11.91 2.81
CA GLY A 89 2.63 -13.23 3.36
C GLY A 89 3.13 -14.25 2.32
N ALA A 90 3.01 -15.55 2.63
CA ALA A 90 3.53 -16.61 1.77
C ALA A 90 2.61 -16.99 0.59
N ALA A 91 1.34 -16.62 0.64
CA ALA A 91 0.38 -16.94 -0.41
C ALA A 91 0.30 -15.79 -1.41
N THR A 92 0.24 -16.10 -2.70
CA THR A 92 0.13 -15.09 -3.76
C THR A 92 -1.29 -14.60 -3.93
N VAL A 93 -1.48 -13.27 -3.99
CA VAL A 93 -2.74 -12.64 -4.33
C VAL A 93 -2.49 -11.51 -5.33
N ASP A 94 -2.57 -11.87 -6.61
CA ASP A 94 -2.27 -10.96 -7.71
C ASP A 94 -3.43 -9.99 -7.99
N LEU A 95 -3.09 -8.71 -8.16
CA LEU A 95 -3.89 -7.73 -8.88
C LEU A 95 -3.15 -7.31 -10.13
N THR A 96 -3.89 -7.15 -11.23
CA THR A 96 -3.37 -6.63 -12.49
C THR A 96 -3.97 -5.25 -12.76
N SER A 97 -3.13 -4.27 -13.08
CA SER A 97 -3.54 -2.98 -13.60
C SER A 97 -4.33 -3.19 -14.90
N ARG A 98 -5.42 -2.46 -15.09
CA ARG A 98 -6.32 -2.59 -16.24
C ARG A 98 -5.76 -1.93 -17.49
N ASP A 99 -4.84 -1.00 -17.32
CA ASP A 99 -4.05 -0.48 -18.43
C ASP A 99 -2.90 -1.44 -18.78
N ASP A 100 -2.78 -1.75 -20.07
CA ASP A 100 -1.70 -2.54 -20.66
C ASP A 100 -0.61 -1.66 -21.30
N SER A 101 -0.76 -0.33 -21.24
CA SER A 101 0.24 0.60 -21.73
C SER A 101 1.46 0.63 -20.80
N GLN A 102 2.61 1.02 -21.36
CA GLN A 102 3.87 1.14 -20.62
C GLN A 102 3.85 2.24 -19.55
N PHE A 103 2.86 3.15 -19.60
CA PHE A 103 2.87 4.38 -18.81
C PHE A 103 1.68 4.55 -17.86
N GLY A 104 0.56 3.86 -18.04
CA GLY A 104 -0.53 3.99 -17.09
C GLY A 104 -0.33 3.15 -15.84
N SER A 105 -1.07 3.53 -14.82
CA SER A 105 -1.05 2.91 -13.51
C SER A 105 -2.43 3.02 -12.92
N ASP A 106 -2.97 1.91 -12.43
CA ASP A 106 -4.23 1.94 -11.72
C ASP A 106 -4.05 2.25 -10.24
N VAL A 107 -5.14 2.68 -9.60
CA VAL A 107 -5.20 2.83 -8.16
C VAL A 107 -5.42 1.48 -7.49
N PHE A 108 -4.69 1.22 -6.41
CA PHE A 108 -5.00 0.14 -5.50
C PHE A 108 -5.63 0.65 -4.20
N VAL A 109 -6.44 -0.21 -3.59
CA VAL A 109 -6.86 -0.13 -2.19
C VAL A 109 -6.51 -1.45 -1.53
N LEU A 110 -5.59 -1.42 -0.56
CA LEU A 110 -5.13 -2.58 0.17
C LEU A 110 -5.61 -2.49 1.62
N LYS A 111 -6.23 -3.57 2.12
CA LYS A 111 -6.52 -3.77 3.54
C LYS A 111 -5.64 -4.86 4.11
N LEU A 112 -4.94 -4.53 5.20
CA LEU A 112 -4.20 -5.45 6.06
C LEU A 112 -4.84 -5.52 7.45
N SER A 113 -4.57 -6.61 8.18
CA SER A 113 -4.90 -6.74 9.59
C SER A 113 -4.00 -5.84 10.44
N ALA A 114 -4.29 -5.74 11.75
CA ALA A 114 -3.45 -4.99 12.70
C ALA A 114 -2.00 -5.54 12.82
N SER A 115 -1.81 -6.82 12.49
CA SER A 115 -0.51 -7.51 12.40
C SER A 115 0.16 -7.37 11.03
N GLY A 116 -0.45 -6.67 10.08
CA GLY A 116 0.08 -6.49 8.74
C GLY A 116 -0.14 -7.69 7.81
N ASP A 117 -1.11 -8.55 8.10
CA ASP A 117 -1.45 -9.70 7.24
C ASP A 117 -2.51 -9.30 6.22
N TYR A 118 -2.47 -9.90 5.03
CA TYR A 118 -3.44 -9.61 3.97
C TYR A 118 -4.88 -9.90 4.40
N VAL A 119 -5.79 -8.96 4.11
CA VAL A 119 -7.26 -9.15 4.27
C VAL A 119 -7.94 -9.11 2.91
N TRP A 120 -7.76 -8.02 2.17
CA TRP A 120 -8.21 -7.90 0.78
C TRP A 120 -7.47 -6.78 0.05
N ALA A 121 -7.39 -6.85 -1.28
CA ALA A 121 -6.99 -5.74 -2.14
C ALA A 121 -7.96 -5.55 -3.32
N ARG A 122 -8.10 -4.32 -3.82
CA ARG A 122 -8.97 -3.96 -4.95
C ARG A 122 -8.30 -2.94 -5.86
N THR A 123 -8.59 -3.06 -7.15
CA THR A 123 -8.17 -2.10 -8.19
C THR A 123 -9.30 -1.12 -8.50
N LEU A 124 -8.97 0.17 -8.54
CA LEU A 124 -9.80 1.24 -9.08
C LEU A 124 -9.05 1.84 -10.28
N GLY A 125 -9.68 1.84 -11.45
CA GLY A 125 -8.95 2.16 -12.67
C GLY A 125 -9.77 1.96 -13.92
N THR A 126 -9.27 2.50 -15.02
CA THR A 126 -9.90 2.40 -16.33
C THR A 126 -8.96 1.70 -17.32
N ASN A 127 -9.39 1.48 -18.56
CA ASN A 127 -8.51 0.99 -19.62
C ASN A 127 -7.81 2.16 -20.34
N SER A 128 -7.72 3.32 -19.69
CA SER A 128 -7.10 4.52 -20.27
C SER A 128 -5.59 4.43 -20.13
N PRO A 129 -4.80 4.84 -21.14
CA PRO A 129 -3.34 4.85 -21.08
C PRO A 129 -2.76 6.01 -20.24
N ILE A 130 -3.60 6.64 -19.41
CA ILE A 130 -3.24 7.84 -18.65
C ILE A 130 -3.18 7.44 -17.19
N GLU A 131 -2.11 7.80 -16.50
CA GLU A 131 -1.89 7.51 -15.08
C GLU A 131 -3.10 7.89 -14.18
N GLU A 132 -3.61 6.89 -13.47
CA GLU A 132 -4.51 7.07 -12.34
C GLU A 132 -3.74 7.08 -11.01
N SER A 133 -4.18 7.92 -10.07
CA SER A 133 -3.49 8.09 -8.79
C SER A 133 -4.45 8.31 -7.64
N ALA A 134 -4.26 7.56 -6.55
CA ALA A 134 -4.82 7.90 -5.26
C ALA A 134 -3.93 8.96 -4.59
N ARG A 135 -4.58 9.88 -3.87
CA ARG A 135 -3.91 10.92 -3.09
C ARG A 135 -3.97 10.63 -1.60
N ASP A 136 -5.11 10.16 -1.12
CA ASP A 136 -5.30 9.84 0.30
C ASP A 136 -6.48 8.88 0.51
N VAL A 137 -6.54 8.27 1.69
CA VAL A 137 -7.61 7.40 2.14
C VAL A 137 -8.07 7.77 3.55
N THR A 138 -9.37 7.72 3.79
CA THR A 138 -9.94 7.75 5.13
C THR A 138 -10.96 6.63 5.31
N VAL A 139 -11.12 6.17 6.55
CA VAL A 139 -12.01 5.06 6.89
C VAL A 139 -12.93 5.50 8.01
N SER A 140 -14.22 5.31 7.82
CA SER A 140 -15.22 5.60 8.86
C SER A 140 -15.18 4.56 9.97
N ARG A 141 -15.84 4.84 11.10
CA ARG A 141 -15.99 3.87 12.20
C ARG A 141 -16.78 2.62 11.80
N SER A 142 -17.65 2.71 10.79
CA SER A 142 -18.38 1.56 10.22
C SER A 142 -17.53 0.72 9.27
N GLY A 143 -16.33 1.17 8.90
CA GLY A 143 -15.42 0.49 7.97
C GLY A 143 -15.58 0.93 6.52
N ASP A 144 -16.41 1.93 6.23
CA ASP A 144 -16.53 2.49 4.89
C ASP A 144 -15.24 3.22 4.49
N VAL A 145 -14.71 2.90 3.31
CA VAL A 145 -13.44 3.39 2.79
C VAL A 145 -13.68 4.49 1.77
N TYR A 146 -13.08 5.66 1.98
CA TYR A 146 -13.15 6.80 1.09
C TYR A 146 -11.76 7.07 0.53
N VAL A 147 -11.63 7.03 -0.80
CA VAL A 147 -10.37 7.26 -1.52
C VAL A 147 -10.52 8.52 -2.36
N THR A 148 -9.54 9.41 -2.27
CA THR A 148 -9.46 10.60 -3.13
C THR A 148 -8.33 10.44 -4.12
N GLY A 149 -8.44 11.05 -5.30
CA GLY A 149 -7.49 10.83 -6.37
C GLY A 149 -7.94 11.38 -7.71
N ALA A 150 -7.20 11.02 -8.75
CA ALA A 150 -7.54 11.24 -10.14
C ALA A 150 -7.66 9.88 -10.84
N LEU A 151 -8.78 9.69 -11.55
CA LEU A 151 -8.95 8.62 -12.52
C LEU A 151 -9.08 9.28 -13.91
N ALA A 152 -8.47 8.68 -14.93
CA ALA A 152 -8.60 9.15 -16.30
C ALA A 152 -9.72 8.39 -17.03
N GLY A 153 -10.30 9.00 -18.06
CA GLY A 153 -11.25 8.33 -18.96
C GLY A 153 -12.74 8.56 -18.68
N ALA A 154 -13.55 8.31 -19.72
CA ALA A 154 -15.00 8.45 -19.67
C ALA A 154 -15.64 7.21 -19.03
N ASN A 155 -16.71 7.44 -18.26
CA ASN A 155 -17.56 6.39 -17.71
C ASN A 155 -17.96 5.35 -18.78
N ARG A 156 -18.07 4.10 -18.33
CA ARG A 156 -18.57 2.90 -19.03
C ARG A 156 -19.49 3.15 -20.22
#